data_AF-A0A368D3E6-F1
#
_entry.id   AF-A0A368D3E6-F1
#
_cell.length_a   1.000
_cell.length_b   1.000
_cell.length_c   1.000
_cell.angle_alpha   90.00
_cell.angle_beta   90.00
_cell.angle_gamma   90.00
#
_symmetry.space_group_name_H-M   'P 1'
#
loop_
_entity.id
_entity.type
_entity.pdbx_description
1 polymer ?
#
loop_
_entity_poly.entity_id
_entity_poly.type
_entity_poly.pdbx_seq_one_letter_code
_entity_poly.pdbx_strand_id
1 'polypeptide(L)' 'MKNRISFRVSDDLSKQISDAASKSAQSKSSFIRSCIQKDLAIRQFRSLRAQMMPIAEKNGFLTDEDVFRVVS' A
#
# COMPACT_ATOMS: atom_id res chain seq x y z
N MET A 1 -19.70 -2.81 9.71
CA MET A 1 -19.46 -2.54 11.15
C MET A 1 -18.24 -1.63 11.27
N LYS A 2 -18.25 -0.64 12.18
CA LYS A 2 -17.10 0.25 12.42
C LYS A 2 -16.35 -0.22 13.66
N ASN A 3 -15.09 -0.63 13.51
CA ASN A 3 -14.22 -1.02 14.62
C ASN A 3 -13.25 0.12 14.95
N ARG A 4 -12.98 0.35 16.25
CA ARG A 4 -12.00 1.33 16.73
C ARG A 4 -10.70 0.61 17.08
N ILE A 5 -9.59 1.06 16.50
CA ILE A 5 -8.24 0.59 16.81
C ILE A 5 -7.53 1.71 17.56
N SER A 6 -6.92 1.40 18.70
CA SER A 6 -6.06 2.31 19.46
C SER A 6 -4.68 1.68 19.58
N PHE A 7 -3.64 2.45 19.29
CA PHE A 7 -2.26 2.01 19.35
C PHE A 7 -1.41 3.13 19.96
N ARG A 8 -0.33 2.75 20.64
CA ARG A 8 0.63 3.70 21.19
C ARG A 8 1.62 4.11 20.08
N VAL A 9 1.97 5.38 20.06
CA VAL A 9 2.99 5.95 19.16
C VAL A 9 3.90 6.85 19.96
N SER A 10 5.11 7.10 19.47
CA SER A 10 5.95 8.16 20.00
C SER A 10 5.35 9.53 19.70
N ASP A 11 5.67 10.52 20.54
CA ASP A 11 5.22 11.90 20.34
C ASP A 11 5.73 12.48 19.02
N ASP A 12 6.96 12.11 18.63
CA ASP A 12 7.55 12.50 17.35
C ASP A 12 6.74 11.97 16.16
N LEU A 13 6.39 10.67 16.17
CA LEU A 13 5.57 10.09 15.10
C LEU A 13 4.16 10.72 15.05
N SER A 14 3.57 11.01 16.21
CA SER A 14 2.28 11.71 16.28
C SER A 14 2.35 13.09 15.63
N LYS A 15 3.45 13.83 15.85
CA LYS A 15 3.69 15.13 15.23
C LYS A 15 3.86 15.00 13.72
N GLN A 16 4.70 14.07 13.25
CA GLN A 16 4.90 13.80 11.82
C GLN A 16 3.58 13.45 11.10
N ILE A 17 2.75 12.60 11.70
CA ILE A 17 1.41 12.26 11.17
C ILE A 17 0.52 13.49 11.07
N SER A 18 0.57 14.36 12.09
CA SER A 18 -0.24 15.58 12.13
C SER A 18 0.15 16.55 11.01
N ASP A 19 1.45 16.74 10.80
CA ASP A 19 2.00 17.61 9.77
C ASP A 19 1.75 17.06 8.36
N ALA A 20 1.84 15.74 8.17
CA ALA A 20 1.53 15.11 6.89
C ALA A 20 0.03 15.15 6.56
N ALA A 21 -0.82 14.95 7.56
CA ALA A 21 -2.28 15.03 7.42
C ALA A 21 -2.73 16.46 7.06
N SER A 22 -2.14 17.49 7.67
CA SER A 22 -2.45 18.88 7.36
C SER A 22 -2.05 19.27 5.94
N LYS A 23 -0.84 18.87 5.50
CA LYS A 23 -0.36 19.09 4.12
C LYS A 23 -1.22 18.41 3.05
N SER A 24 -1.90 17.32 3.41
CA SER A 24 -2.80 16.59 2.52
C SER A 24 -4.27 17.01 2.65
N ALA A 25 -4.58 18.04 3.46
CA ALA A 25 -5.94 18.47 3.77
C ALA A 25 -6.85 17.33 4.30
N GLN A 26 -6.27 16.37 5.02
CA GLN A 26 -6.98 15.22 5.60
C GLN A 26 -7.01 15.28 7.13
N SER A 27 -8.03 14.69 7.74
CA SER A 27 -7.97 14.42 9.18
C SER A 27 -6.88 13.39 9.48
N LYS A 28 -6.26 13.46 10.67
CA LYS A 28 -5.24 12.47 11.10
C LYS A 28 -5.73 11.03 10.92
N SER A 29 -6.98 10.77 11.31
CA SER A 29 -7.58 9.44 11.18
C SER A 29 -7.79 9.00 9.72
N SER A 30 -8.14 9.93 8.82
CA SER A 30 -8.28 9.65 7.39
C SER A 30 -6.92 9.38 6.75
N PHE A 31 -5.93 10.20 7.09
CA PHE A 31 -4.55 10.03 6.62
C PHE A 31 -3.98 8.67 7.03
N ILE A 32 -4.05 8.32 8.32
CA ILE A 32 -3.58 7.03 8.84
C ILE A 32 -4.28 5.87 8.13
N ARG A 33 -5.60 5.93 7.95
CA ARG A 33 -6.36 4.88 7.23
C ARG A 33 -5.86 4.72 5.80
N SER A 34 -5.66 5.82 5.08
CA SER A 34 -5.15 5.82 3.71
C SER A 34 -3.74 5.19 3.64
N CYS A 35 -2.85 5.56 4.55
CA CYS A 35 -1.51 4.97 4.63
C CYS A 35 -1.55 3.45 4.87
N ILE A 36 -2.36 2.99 5.83
CA ILE A 36 -2.49 1.55 6.13
C ILE A 36 -3.09 0.81 4.93
N GLN A 37 -4.12 1.35 4.29
CA GLN A 37 -4.73 0.74 3.10
C GLN A 37 -3.73 0.61 1.95
N LYS A 38 -2.94 1.65 1.69
CA LYS A 38 -1.89 1.63 0.66
C LYS A 38 -0.81 0.60 0.97
N ASP A 39 -0.33 0.55 2.21
CA ASP A 39 0.70 -0.42 2.61
C ASP A 39 0.20 -1.87 2.47
N LEU A 40 -1.03 -2.14 2.94
CA LEU A 40 -1.65 -3.47 2.79
C LEU A 40 -1.84 -3.84 1.32
N ALA A 41 -2.29 -2.92 0.47
CA ALA A 41 -2.45 -3.17 -0.95
C ALA A 41 -1.11 -3.50 -1.63
N ILE A 42 -0.04 -2.75 -1.32
CA ILE A 42 1.30 -3.00 -1.85
C ILE A 42 1.81 -4.38 -1.41
N ARG A 43 1.64 -4.74 -0.13
CA ARG A 43 2.04 -6.06 0.39
C ARG A 43 1.28 -7.18 -0.28
N GLN A 44 -0.04 -7.02 -0.44
CA GLN A 44 -0.89 -8.00 -1.11
C GLN A 44 -0.47 -8.17 -2.57
N PHE A 45 -0.25 -7.08 -3.29
CA PHE A 45 0.24 -7.10 -4.66
C PHE A 45 1.58 -7.82 -4.78
N ARG A 46 2.56 -7.48 -3.94
CA ARG A 46 3.89 -8.13 -3.95
C ARG A 46 3.80 -9.62 -3.65
N SER A 47 2.95 -10.01 -2.70
CA SER A 47 2.72 -11.41 -2.36
C SER A 47 2.11 -12.19 -3.53
N LEU A 48 1.10 -11.62 -4.19
CA LEU A 48 0.47 -12.24 -5.35
C LEU A 48 1.45 -12.33 -6.53
N ARG A 49 2.20 -11.25 -6.79
CA ARG A 49 3.24 -11.24 -7.83
C ARG A 49 4.24 -12.37 -7.61
N ALA A 50 4.78 -12.52 -6.40
CA ALA A 50 5.75 -13.57 -6.09
C ALA A 50 5.19 -14.99 -6.35
N GLN A 51 3.90 -15.21 -6.09
CA GLN A 51 3.25 -16.48 -6.39
C GLN A 51 3.05 -16.71 -7.89
N MET A 52 2.81 -15.65 -8.65
CA MET A 52 2.54 -15.72 -10.09
C MET A 52 3.81 -15.75 -10.96
N MET A 53 4.94 -15.23 -10.46
CA MET A 53 6.21 -15.17 -11.21
C MET A 53 6.60 -16.50 -11.88
N PRO A 54 6.56 -17.67 -11.21
CA PRO A 54 6.97 -18.93 -11.84
C PRO A 54 6.07 -19.37 -13.00
N ILE A 55 4.80 -18.97 -12.97
CA ILE A 55 3.84 -19.24 -14.04
C ILE A 55 4.07 -18.26 -15.19
N ALA A 56 4.27 -16.97 -14.87
CA ALA A 56 4.56 -15.91 -15.83
C ALA A 56 5.85 -16.18 -16.62
N GLU A 57 6.93 -16.58 -15.94
CA GLU A 57 8.22 -16.90 -16.57
C GLU A 57 8.11 -18.03 -17.60
N LYS A 58 7.34 -19.09 -17.29
CA LYS A 58 7.09 -20.19 -18.25
C LYS A 58 6.34 -19.75 -19.49
N ASN A 59 5.59 -18.66 -19.41
CA ASN A 59 4.83 -18.08 -20.51
C ASN A 59 5.56 -16.90 -21.16
N GLY A 60 6.83 -16.64 -20.81
CA GLY A 60 7.65 -15.59 -21.43
C GLY A 60 7.46 -14.19 -20.86
N PHE A 61 6.78 -14.03 -19.73
CA PHE A 61 6.63 -12.74 -19.04
C PHE A 61 7.65 -12.62 -17.92
N LEU A 62 8.68 -11.80 -18.12
CA LEU A 62 9.75 -11.58 -17.13
C LEU A 62 9.70 -10.18 -16.51
N THR A 63 9.23 -9.21 -17.29
CA THR A 63 9.16 -7.80 -16.89
C THR A 63 7.72 -7.29 -16.89
N ASP A 64 7.50 -6.17 -16.21
CA ASP A 64 6.21 -5.49 -16.25
C ASP A 64 5.87 -4.98 -17.65
N GLU A 65 6.89 -4.64 -18.45
CA GLU A 65 6.73 -4.22 -19.84
C GLU A 65 6.17 -5.33 -20.72
N ASP A 66 6.59 -6.58 -20.49
CA ASP A 66 6.06 -7.74 -21.23
C ASP A 66 4.56 -7.92 -20.98
N VAL A 67 4.12 -7.68 -19.74
CA VAL A 67 2.70 -7.73 -19.37
C VAL A 67 1.94 -6.57 -20.01
N PHE A 68 2.47 -5.33 -19.90
CA PHE A 68 1.80 -4.15 -20.44
C PHE A 68 1.58 -4.26 -21.95
N ARG A 69 2.53 -4.81 -22.71
CA ARG A 69 2.40 -5.05 -24.16
C ARG A 69 1.20 -5.95 -24.53
N VAL A 70 0.74 -6.81 -23.62
CA VAL A 70 -0.35 -7.75 -23.88
C VAL A 70 -1.71 -7.22 -23.39
N VAL A 71 -1.73 -6.33 -22.39
CA VAL A 71 -2.98 -5.86 -21.76
C VAL A 71 -3.31 -4.39 -22.01
N SER A 72 -2.42 -3.62 -22.64
CA SER A 72 -2.61 -2.20 -22.98
C SER A 72 -2.80 -2.02 -24.49
#